data_AF-A0A6I1NDB3-F1
#
_entry.id   AF-A0A6I1NDB3-F1
#
_cell.length_a   1.000
_cell.length_b   1.000
_cell.length_c   1.000
_cell.angle_alpha   90.00
_cell.angle_beta   90.00
_cell.angle_gamma   90.00
#
_symmetry.space_group_name_H-M   'P 1'
#
loop_
_entity.id
_entity.type
_entity.pdbx_description
1 polymer ?
#
loop_
_entity_poly.entity_id
_entity_poly.type
_entity_poly.pdbx_seq_one_letter_code
_entity_poly.pdbx_strand_id
1 'polypeptide(L)'
;MLFSAYTEESLSGIGHVVQDIEQVNRHTDGLRNRLSGLFELTASRFGVSFSIPSGSYFQIEGHFGLVRANLVYANEGSGTFARVVLRKHTLDEQGKEAWPEIWAFRILKDGDILMSDAGPVLYNSWNTPDGQRDVATQPLIESIVLSAMKPR
;
A
#
# COMPACT_ATOMS: atom_id res chain seq x y z
N MET A 1 15.13 -35.95 25.39
CA MET A 1 13.85 -35.24 25.17
C MET A 1 14.18 -33.75 25.09
N LEU A 2 14.14 -33.16 23.89
CA LEU A 2 14.50 -31.75 23.62
C LEU A 2 13.50 -31.14 22.62
N PHE A 3 12.20 -31.34 22.89
CA PHE A 3 11.10 -30.91 22.00
C PHE A 3 10.11 -29.94 22.69
N SER A 4 10.54 -29.19 23.70
CA SER A 4 9.59 -28.34 24.47
C SER A 4 10.00 -26.88 24.67
N ALA A 5 11.22 -26.46 24.29
CA ALA A 5 11.64 -25.06 24.46
C ALA A 5 11.52 -24.21 23.17
N TYR A 6 11.57 -24.83 21.98
CA TYR A 6 11.47 -24.11 20.70
C TYR A 6 10.05 -23.67 20.33
N THR A 7 9.03 -24.21 21.02
CA THR A 7 7.62 -23.96 20.71
C THR A 7 7.08 -22.70 21.36
N GLU A 8 7.49 -22.34 22.57
CA GLU A 8 6.95 -21.15 23.27
C GLU A 8 7.51 -19.84 22.72
N GLU A 9 8.80 -19.78 22.40
CA GLU A 9 9.42 -18.58 21.79
C GLU A 9 8.85 -18.33 20.37
N SER A 10 8.68 -19.39 19.58
CA SER A 10 8.07 -19.32 18.25
C SER A 10 6.58 -18.98 18.29
N LEU A 11 5.82 -19.48 19.28
CA LEU A 11 4.40 -19.13 19.47
C LEU A 11 4.22 -17.69 19.98
N SER A 12 5.10 -17.21 20.86
CA SER A 12 5.10 -15.81 21.31
C SER A 12 5.41 -14.85 20.15
N GLY A 13 6.38 -15.20 19.30
CA GLY A 13 6.72 -14.44 18.09
C GLY A 13 5.58 -14.39 17.08
N ILE A 14 4.84 -15.50 16.88
CA ILE A 14 3.65 -15.53 16.03
C ILE A 14 2.54 -14.64 16.61
N GLY A 15 2.32 -14.66 17.92
CA GLY A 15 1.34 -13.79 18.59
C GLY A 15 1.64 -12.30 18.38
N HIS A 16 2.92 -11.90 18.52
CA HIS A 16 3.36 -10.53 18.27
C HIS A 16 3.24 -10.13 16.79
N VAL A 17 3.53 -11.05 15.86
CA VAL A 17 3.36 -10.81 14.42
C VAL A 17 1.89 -10.64 14.05
N VAL A 18 0.98 -11.44 14.64
CA VAL A 18 -0.46 -11.29 14.41
C VAL A 18 -0.97 -9.94 14.95
N GLN A 19 -0.55 -9.54 16.14
CA GLN A 19 -0.90 -8.23 16.71
C GLN A 19 -0.34 -7.07 15.87
N ASP A 20 0.90 -7.17 15.41
CA ASP A 20 1.51 -6.19 14.51
C ASP A 20 0.73 -6.12 13.18
N ILE A 21 0.33 -7.26 12.61
CA ILE A 21 -0.51 -7.31 11.39
C ILE A 21 -1.87 -6.67 11.66
N GLU A 22 -2.54 -6.95 12.78
CA GLU A 22 -3.82 -6.33 13.13
C GLU A 22 -3.72 -4.81 13.28
N GLN A 23 -2.61 -4.32 13.84
CA GLN A 23 -2.35 -2.90 13.98
C GLN A 23 -2.12 -2.23 12.61
N VAL A 24 -1.31 -2.86 11.76
CA VAL A 24 -1.07 -2.41 10.38
C VAL A 24 -2.36 -2.49 9.54
N ASN A 25 -3.21 -3.52 9.72
CA ASN A 25 -4.51 -3.63 9.06
C ASN A 25 -5.38 -2.41 9.35
N ARG A 26 -5.49 -2.02 10.64
CA ARG A 26 -6.25 -0.84 11.05
C ARG A 26 -5.74 0.45 10.39
N HIS A 27 -4.42 0.60 10.25
CA HIS A 27 -3.85 1.74 9.52
C HIS A 27 -4.23 1.70 8.04
N THR A 28 -4.20 0.51 7.45
CA THR A 28 -4.45 0.36 6.03
C THR A 28 -5.92 0.58 5.68
N ASP A 29 -6.86 0.17 6.53
CA ASP A 29 -8.29 0.45 6.31
C ASP A 29 -8.61 1.96 6.40
N GLY A 30 -7.99 2.67 7.35
CA GLY A 30 -8.10 4.13 7.43
C GLY A 30 -7.50 4.82 6.19
N LEU A 31 -6.34 4.34 5.74
CA LEU A 31 -5.69 4.83 4.53
C LEU A 31 -6.53 4.52 3.27
N ARG A 32 -7.11 3.33 3.17
CA ARG A 32 -7.99 2.90 2.07
C ARG A 32 -9.14 3.87 1.85
N ASN A 33 -9.85 4.20 2.93
CA ASN A 33 -10.97 5.14 2.86
C ASN A 33 -10.51 6.55 2.47
N ARG A 34 -9.38 7.01 3.02
CA ARG A 34 -8.82 8.33 2.70
C ARG A 34 -8.32 8.42 1.26
N LEU A 35 -7.59 7.41 0.78
CA LEU A 35 -7.15 7.31 -0.61
C LEU A 35 -8.36 7.31 -1.54
N SER A 36 -9.42 6.56 -1.24
CA SER A 36 -10.65 6.56 -2.03
C SER A 36 -11.24 7.97 -2.18
N GLY A 37 -11.40 8.70 -1.06
CA GLY A 37 -11.93 10.06 -1.09
C GLY A 37 -11.03 11.03 -1.87
N LEU A 38 -9.71 10.93 -1.71
CA LEU A 38 -8.77 11.79 -2.43
C LEU A 38 -8.70 11.46 -3.93
N PHE A 39 -8.82 10.18 -4.31
CA PHE A 39 -8.91 9.76 -5.71
C PHE A 39 -10.22 10.25 -6.35
N GLU A 40 -11.36 10.18 -5.66
CA GLU A 40 -12.62 10.74 -6.16
C GLU A 40 -12.51 12.24 -6.43
N LEU A 41 -11.88 13.00 -5.53
CA LEU A 41 -11.65 14.44 -5.69
C LEU A 41 -10.72 14.78 -6.85
N THR A 42 -9.83 13.87 -7.23
CA THR A 42 -8.80 14.09 -8.26
C THR A 42 -9.08 13.38 -9.57
N ALA A 43 -10.11 12.53 -9.63
CA ALA A 43 -10.50 11.75 -10.81
C ALA A 43 -10.73 12.64 -12.05
N SER A 44 -11.44 13.76 -11.88
CA SER A 44 -11.71 14.72 -12.96
C SER A 44 -10.46 15.46 -13.45
N ARG A 45 -9.50 15.71 -12.54
CA ARG A 45 -8.23 16.40 -12.85
C ARG A 45 -7.30 15.54 -13.70
N PHE A 46 -7.26 14.24 -13.45
CA PHE A 46 -6.32 13.32 -14.09
C PHE A 46 -6.95 12.43 -15.16
N GLY A 47 -8.28 12.45 -15.31
CA GLY A 47 -8.98 11.59 -16.28
C GLY A 47 -8.86 10.11 -15.96
N VAL A 48 -8.85 9.76 -14.67
CA VAL A 48 -8.76 8.39 -14.18
C VAL A 48 -9.99 8.04 -13.36
N SER A 49 -10.47 6.80 -13.49
CA SER A 49 -11.46 6.22 -12.59
C SER A 49 -10.76 5.43 -11.50
N PHE A 50 -11.28 5.55 -10.29
CA PHE A 50 -10.86 4.77 -9.14
C PHE A 50 -11.98 3.83 -8.73
N SER A 51 -11.65 2.58 -8.47
CA SER A 51 -12.60 1.63 -7.93
C SER A 51 -11.97 0.71 -6.91
N ILE A 52 -12.81 0.22 -6.01
CA ILE A 52 -12.45 -0.76 -5.00
C ILE A 52 -13.28 -2.02 -5.28
N PRO A 53 -12.81 -2.95 -6.13
CA PRO A 53 -13.49 -4.21 -6.35
C PRO A 53 -13.66 -4.98 -5.04
N SER A 54 -14.51 -6.00 -5.02
CA SER A 54 -14.75 -6.89 -3.87
C SER A 54 -13.53 -7.74 -3.43
N GLY A 55 -12.31 -7.36 -3.85
CA GLY A 55 -11.04 -7.94 -3.45
C GLY A 55 -10.14 -7.00 -2.64
N SER A 56 -8.94 -7.48 -2.33
CA SER A 56 -7.92 -6.79 -1.52
C SER A 56 -7.02 -5.85 -2.34
N TYR A 57 -7.58 -5.14 -3.32
CA TYR A 57 -6.83 -4.20 -4.15
C TYR A 57 -7.65 -2.99 -4.58
N PHE A 58 -6.95 -1.91 -4.89
CA PHE A 58 -7.50 -0.73 -5.56
C PHE A 58 -7.25 -0.83 -7.04
N GLN A 59 -8.18 -0.31 -7.83
CA GLN A 59 -8.04 -0.24 -9.26
C GLN A 59 -8.06 1.22 -9.69
N ILE A 60 -7.08 1.57 -10.54
CA ILE A 60 -7.00 2.87 -11.21
C ILE A 60 -7.03 2.55 -12.70
N GLU A 61 -8.00 3.11 -13.40
CA GLU A 61 -8.17 2.90 -14.84
C GLU A 61 -8.23 4.26 -15.53
N GLY A 62 -7.59 4.36 -16.69
CA GLY A 62 -7.63 5.57 -17.50
C GLY A 62 -7.03 5.32 -18.87
N HIS A 63 -6.76 6.40 -19.60
CA HIS A 63 -6.20 6.33 -20.95
C HIS A 63 -4.84 5.60 -21.01
N PHE A 64 -4.12 5.54 -19.88
CA PHE A 64 -2.80 4.92 -19.76
C PHE A 64 -2.87 3.42 -19.42
N GLY A 65 -4.06 2.84 -19.40
CA GLY A 65 -4.32 1.45 -19.11
C GLY A 65 -4.77 1.21 -17.67
N LEU A 66 -4.72 -0.06 -17.28
CA LEU A 66 -5.24 -0.55 -16.01
C LEU A 66 -4.12 -0.74 -14.98
N VAL A 67 -4.30 -0.18 -13.78
CA VAL A 67 -3.38 -0.32 -12.65
C VAL A 67 -4.12 -0.92 -11.47
N ARG A 68 -3.46 -1.85 -10.77
CA ARG A 68 -3.92 -2.43 -9.50
C ARG A 68 -2.93 -2.08 -8.40
N ALA A 69 -3.43 -1.57 -7.28
CA ALA A 69 -2.64 -1.39 -6.07
C ALA A 69 -3.02 -2.48 -5.06
N ASN A 70 -2.11 -3.42 -4.82
CA ASN A 70 -2.28 -4.51 -3.88
C ASN A 70 -1.63 -4.17 -2.54
N LEU A 71 -2.27 -4.57 -1.45
CA LEU A 71 -1.68 -4.55 -0.13
C LEU A 71 -0.97 -5.89 0.14
N VAL A 72 0.27 -5.83 0.59
CA VAL A 72 1.09 -6.99 0.96
C VAL A 72 1.65 -6.75 2.35
N TYR A 73 1.58 -7.73 3.24
CA TYR A 73 2.25 -7.68 4.54
C TYR A 73 3.61 -8.35 4.43
N ALA A 74 4.64 -7.71 4.99
CA ALA A 74 5.98 -8.25 5.02
C ALA A 74 6.58 -8.05 6.42
N ASN A 75 7.51 -8.93 6.76
CA ASN A 75 8.33 -8.84 7.96
C ASN A 75 9.79 -8.96 7.53
N GLU A 76 10.51 -7.85 7.55
CA GLU A 76 11.94 -7.76 7.25
C GLU A 76 12.65 -7.23 8.50
N GLY A 77 13.98 -7.30 8.59
CA GLY A 77 14.75 -7.05 9.83
C GLY A 77 14.46 -5.77 10.64
N SER A 78 13.68 -4.82 10.11
CA SER A 78 13.13 -3.64 10.79
C SER A 78 11.74 -3.81 11.43
N GLY A 79 11.12 -5.00 11.32
CA GLY A 79 9.79 -5.31 11.85
C GLY A 79 8.72 -5.54 10.78
N THR A 80 7.49 -5.78 11.24
CA THR A 80 6.30 -5.98 10.39
C THR A 80 5.82 -4.66 9.78
N PHE A 81 5.54 -4.66 8.48
CA PHE A 81 4.97 -3.51 7.76
C PHE A 81 4.00 -3.95 6.66
N ALA A 82 3.13 -3.03 6.25
CA ALA A 82 2.37 -3.15 5.02
C ALA A 82 3.11 -2.47 3.88
N ARG A 83 3.04 -3.08 2.70
CA ARG A 83 3.56 -2.56 1.44
C ARG A 83 2.41 -2.47 0.46
N VAL A 84 2.14 -1.27 -0.03
CA VAL A 84 1.17 -1.06 -1.10
C VAL A 84 1.91 -1.04 -2.41
N VAL A 85 1.60 -1.99 -3.28
CA VAL A 85 2.32 -2.28 -4.52
C VAL A 85 1.42 -1.98 -5.71
N LEU A 86 1.85 -1.04 -6.56
CA LEU A 86 1.16 -0.71 -7.80
C LEU A 86 1.71 -1.54 -8.94
N ARG A 87 0.81 -2.21 -9.64
CA ARG A 87 1.10 -3.06 -10.78
C ARG A 87 0.29 -2.59 -11.97
N LYS A 88 0.94 -2.43 -13.10
CA LYS A 88 0.28 -2.02 -14.35
C LYS A 88 -0.01 -3.25 -15.19
N HIS A 89 -1.16 -3.30 -15.84
CA HIS A 89 -1.48 -4.31 -16.82
C HIS A 89 -0.60 -4.12 -18.07
N THR A 90 -0.08 -5.22 -18.59
CA THR A 90 0.59 -5.29 -19.90
C THR A 90 0.36 -6.65 -20.53
N LEU A 91 0.77 -6.77 -21.78
CA LEU A 91 1.10 -8.04 -22.38
C LEU A 91 2.62 -8.26 -22.32
N ASP A 92 3.06 -9.50 -22.11
CA ASP A 92 4.45 -9.92 -22.26
C ASP A 92 4.81 -10.18 -23.73
N GLU A 93 6.05 -10.57 -24.01
CA GLU A 93 6.53 -10.88 -25.37
C GLU A 93 5.74 -12.01 -26.07
N GLN A 94 5.00 -12.81 -25.30
CA GLN A 94 4.18 -13.92 -25.78
C GLN A 94 2.70 -13.56 -25.87
N GLY A 95 2.34 -12.30 -25.63
CA GLY A 95 0.96 -11.82 -25.64
C GLY A 95 0.14 -12.23 -24.41
N LYS A 96 0.78 -12.70 -23.33
CA LYS A 96 0.10 -13.08 -22.08
C LYS A 96 0.01 -11.90 -21.13
N GLU A 97 -1.06 -11.87 -20.33
CA GLU A 97 -1.21 -10.84 -19.30
C GLU A 97 -0.05 -10.87 -18.30
N ALA A 98 0.55 -9.71 -18.06
CA ALA A 98 1.54 -9.52 -17.01
C ALA A 98 1.26 -8.25 -16.21
N TRP A 99 1.65 -8.31 -14.93
CA TRP A 99 1.37 -7.28 -13.92
C TRP A 99 2.65 -6.86 -13.19
N PRO A 100 3.67 -6.36 -13.89
CA PRO A 100 4.88 -5.92 -13.21
C PRO A 100 4.59 -4.72 -12.33
N GLU A 101 5.36 -4.69 -11.25
CA GLU A 101 5.39 -3.59 -10.30
C GLU A 101 5.94 -2.33 -10.99
N ILE A 102 5.23 -1.22 -10.82
CA ILE A 102 5.62 0.09 -11.33
C ILE A 102 5.97 1.07 -10.21
N TRP A 103 5.47 0.81 -9.00
CA TRP A 103 5.68 1.66 -7.84
C TRP A 103 5.24 0.95 -6.55
N ALA A 104 5.80 1.34 -5.40
CA ALA A 104 5.37 0.85 -4.10
C ALA A 104 5.68 1.84 -2.98
N PHE A 105 4.91 1.77 -1.89
CA PHE A 105 5.12 2.55 -0.67
C PHE A 105 4.87 1.69 0.57
N ARG A 106 5.42 2.10 1.72
CA ARG A 106 5.33 1.33 2.97
C ARG A 106 4.50 2.04 4.03
N ILE A 107 3.85 1.24 4.87
CA ILE A 107 3.14 1.65 6.08
C ILE A 107 3.72 0.83 7.22
N LEU A 108 4.43 1.50 8.11
CA LEU A 108 5.03 0.87 9.27
C LEU A 108 4.00 0.68 10.39
N LYS A 109 4.30 -0.21 11.34
CA LYS A 109 3.41 -0.54 12.47
C LYS A 109 3.17 0.61 13.46
N ASP A 110 4.06 1.58 13.48
CA ASP A 110 3.93 2.82 14.26
C ASP A 110 3.09 3.88 13.53
N GLY A 111 2.58 3.54 12.34
CA GLY A 111 1.73 4.38 11.52
C GLY A 111 2.48 5.29 10.55
N ASP A 112 3.81 5.23 10.47
CA ASP A 112 4.59 5.99 9.50
C ASP A 112 4.33 5.51 8.07
N ILE A 113 4.03 6.44 7.17
CA ILE A 113 3.87 6.17 5.74
C ILE A 113 5.10 6.67 5.00
N LEU A 114 5.80 5.79 4.30
CA LEU A 114 7.02 6.12 3.56
C LEU A 114 6.72 6.15 2.06
N MET A 115 7.24 7.16 1.35
CA MET A 115 7.04 7.35 -0.11
C MET A 115 7.68 6.27 -1.00
N SER A 116 8.50 5.38 -0.45
CA SER A 116 9.03 4.20 -1.14
C SER A 116 9.54 3.21 -0.10
N ASP A 117 10.07 2.06 -0.55
CA ASP A 117 10.57 1.03 0.37
C ASP A 117 11.66 1.52 1.35
N ALA A 118 12.44 2.53 0.95
CA ALA A 118 13.45 3.19 1.77
C ALA A 118 13.35 4.72 1.71
N GLY A 119 12.17 5.24 1.36
CA GLY A 119 11.93 6.66 1.16
C GLY A 119 11.74 7.44 2.47
N PRO A 120 11.71 8.78 2.42
CA PRO A 120 11.39 9.57 3.60
C PRO A 120 9.96 9.27 4.09
N VAL A 121 9.75 9.43 5.39
CA VAL A 121 8.41 9.44 6.00
C VAL A 121 7.64 10.64 5.45
N LEU A 122 6.49 10.37 4.85
CA LEU A 122 5.54 11.36 4.35
C LEU A 122 4.77 11.99 5.51
N TYR A 123 4.17 11.16 6.36
CA TYR A 123 3.52 11.54 7.60
C TYR A 123 3.26 10.31 8.49
N ASN A 124 2.97 10.55 9.77
CA ASN A 124 2.53 9.51 10.70
C ASN A 124 1.00 9.50 10.82
N SER A 125 0.37 8.37 10.52
CA SER A 125 -1.09 8.21 10.49
C SER A 125 -1.79 8.33 11.85
N TRP A 126 -1.07 8.30 12.97
CA TRP A 126 -1.63 8.52 14.32
C TRP A 126 -1.43 9.96 14.79
N ASN A 127 -0.22 10.48 14.63
CA ASN A 127 0.21 11.71 15.27
C ASN A 127 -0.10 12.97 14.44
N THR A 128 -0.31 12.80 13.14
CA THR A 128 -0.65 13.94 12.25
C THR A 128 -2.13 14.30 12.43
N PRO A 129 -2.53 15.55 12.64
CA PRO A 129 -3.95 15.95 12.67
C PRO A 129 -4.64 15.71 11.32
N ASP A 130 -5.95 15.40 11.30
CA ASP A 130 -6.65 15.01 10.07
C ASP A 130 -6.54 16.02 8.92
N GLY A 131 -6.69 17.33 9.19
CA GLY A 131 -6.53 18.36 8.15
C GLY A 131 -5.11 18.44 7.56
N GLN A 132 -4.09 18.03 8.32
CA GLN A 132 -2.70 17.94 7.82
C GLN A 132 -2.44 16.61 7.10
N ARG A 133 -3.14 15.53 7.48
CA ARG A 133 -3.06 14.24 6.77
C ARG A 133 -3.49 14.38 5.32
N ASP A 134 -4.59 15.06 5.05
CA ASP A 134 -5.09 15.19 3.67
C ASP A 134 -4.09 15.94 2.78
N VAL A 135 -3.52 17.05 3.28
CA VAL A 135 -2.46 17.80 2.60
C VAL A 135 -1.21 16.94 2.40
N ALA A 136 -0.79 16.20 3.43
CA ALA A 136 0.39 15.33 3.35
C ALA A 136 0.17 14.11 2.44
N THR A 137 -1.07 13.64 2.27
CA THR A 137 -1.42 12.50 1.40
C THR A 137 -1.51 12.91 -0.07
N GLN A 138 -1.66 14.20 -0.36
CA GLN A 138 -1.81 14.67 -1.75
C GLN A 138 -0.58 14.37 -2.64
N PRO A 139 0.68 14.59 -2.19
CA PRO A 139 1.87 14.15 -2.94
C PRO A 139 1.90 12.63 -3.22
N LEU A 140 1.34 11.82 -2.32
CA LEU A 140 1.23 10.37 -2.50
C LEU A 140 0.26 10.03 -3.64
N ILE A 141 -0.91 10.67 -3.68
CA ILE A 141 -1.87 10.51 -4.79
C ILE A 141 -1.26 10.92 -6.12
N GLU A 142 -0.60 12.08 -6.17
CA GLU A 142 0.04 12.55 -7.40
C GLU A 142 1.15 11.59 -7.85
N SER A 143 1.96 11.05 -6.93
CA SER A 143 2.99 10.06 -7.24
C SER A 143 2.42 8.75 -7.78
N ILE A 144 1.30 8.28 -7.22
CA ILE A 144 0.57 7.10 -7.70
C ILE A 144 0.07 7.33 -9.13
N VAL A 145 -0.62 8.44 -9.38
CA VAL A 145 -1.17 8.76 -10.70
C VAL A 145 -0.05 8.93 -11.73
N LEU A 146 0.99 9.70 -11.41
CA LEU A 146 2.12 9.90 -12.32
C LEU A 146 2.82 8.59 -12.65
N SER A 147 2.95 7.68 -11.69
CA SER A 147 3.53 6.36 -11.92
C SER A 147 2.63 5.50 -12.82
N ALA A 148 1.31 5.59 -12.66
CA ALA A 148 0.35 4.92 -13.55
C ALA A 148 0.40 5.46 -14.99
N MET A 149 0.63 6.76 -15.16
CA MET A 149 0.69 7.46 -16.45
C MET A 149 1.96 7.17 -17.25
N LYS A 150 3.04 6.69 -16.62
CA LYS A 150 4.30 6.44 -17.33
C LYS A 150 4.10 5.42 -18.48
N PRO A 151 4.55 5.75 -19.71
CA PRO A 151 4.65 4.76 -20.77
C PRO A 151 5.70 3.72 -20.36
N ARG A 152 5.51 2.49 -20.82
CA ARG A 152 6.48 1.41 -20.61
C ARG A 152 7.56 1.43 -21.69
#